data_AF-C4L302-F1
#
_entry.id   AF-C4L302-F1
#
_cell.length_a   1.000
_cell.length_b   1.000
_cell.length_c   1.000
_cell.angle_alpha   90.00
_cell.angle_beta   90.00
_cell.angle_gamma   90.00
#
_symmetry.space_group_name_H-M   'P 1'
#
loop_
_entity.id
_entity.type
_entity.pdbx_description
1 polymer ?
#
loop_
_entity_poly.entity_id
_entity_poly.type
_entity_poly.pdbx_seq_one_letter_code
_entity_poly.pdbx_strand_id
1 'polypeptide(L)'
;MKTPFDQFRELANELTKEISKEVKKYQDKEMPRSSGEAELNRHIRGAEKEALSVERLVERQRTLLAELAEKRDDAKKMADKRYEQTELAKQAGEEKLAERAALESKHYGEQYRYFEGLIDEGERELDTLERRALEMKLKLDEMQNKRYEFAMRENLDLLKGALDQIFGQNTSQSHPFTEEDKKEQPVEEKQDTQEDEDDFEAKLKELERRFKQE
;
A
#
# COMPACT_ATOMS: atom_id res chain seq x y z
N MET A 1 -5.03 23.14 9.34
CA MET A 1 -5.73 22.26 8.38
C MET A 1 -4.93 20.98 8.29
N LYS A 2 -5.57 19.81 8.18
CA LYS A 2 -4.86 18.56 7.91
C LYS A 2 -4.23 18.62 6.53
N THR A 3 -2.98 18.22 6.41
CA THR A 3 -2.33 18.07 5.10
C THR A 3 -2.95 16.88 4.35
N PRO A 4 -2.83 16.81 3.01
CA PRO A 4 -3.20 15.60 2.26
C PRO A 4 -2.51 14.34 2.78
N PHE A 5 -1.31 14.51 3.34
CA PHE A 5 -0.51 13.46 3.93
C PHE A 5 -1.09 12.95 5.26
N ASP A 6 -1.52 13.86 6.15
CA ASP A 6 -2.21 13.50 7.39
C ASP A 6 -3.49 12.69 7.11
N GLN A 7 -4.23 13.09 6.09
CA GLN A 7 -5.44 12.39 5.65
C GLN A 7 -5.13 10.98 5.16
N PHE A 8 -4.04 10.83 4.40
CA PHE A 8 -3.60 9.54 3.92
C PHE A 8 -3.21 8.60 5.07
N ARG A 9 -2.38 9.08 6.00
CA ARG A 9 -1.95 8.30 7.17
C ARG A 9 -3.14 7.86 8.03
N GLU A 10 -4.12 8.74 8.24
CA GLU A 10 -5.35 8.39 8.98
C GLU A 10 -6.12 7.28 8.28
N LEU A 11 -6.32 7.39 6.95
CA LEU A 11 -7.01 6.39 6.15
C LEU A 11 -6.35 5.01 6.26
N ALA A 12 -5.03 4.93 6.07
CA ALA A 12 -4.31 3.65 6.14
C ALA A 12 -4.44 2.99 7.53
N ASN A 13 -4.38 3.79 8.60
CA ASN A 13 -4.55 3.27 9.97
C ASN A 13 -5.99 2.81 10.24
N GLU A 14 -6.98 3.57 9.80
CA GLU A 14 -8.38 3.22 9.96
C GLU A 14 -8.71 1.92 9.23
N LEU A 15 -8.28 1.80 7.98
CA LEU A 15 -8.49 0.60 7.18
C LEU A 15 -7.80 -0.64 7.78
N THR A 16 -6.53 -0.51 8.19
CA THR A 16 -5.81 -1.58 8.87
C THR A 16 -6.58 -2.08 10.10
N LYS A 17 -7.16 -1.16 10.87
CA LYS A 17 -7.95 -1.46 12.07
C LYS A 17 -9.29 -2.10 11.74
N GLU A 18 -9.99 -1.63 10.70
CA GLU A 18 -11.25 -2.20 10.25
C GLU A 18 -11.07 -3.64 9.74
N ILE A 19 -10.11 -3.86 8.85
CA ILE A 19 -9.75 -5.21 8.37
C ILE A 19 -9.43 -6.13 9.55
N SER A 20 -8.64 -5.67 10.53
CA SER A 20 -8.31 -6.48 11.72
C SER A 20 -9.54 -6.90 12.53
N LYS A 21 -10.48 -5.96 12.74
CA LYS A 21 -11.72 -6.25 13.46
C LYS A 21 -12.55 -7.28 12.71
N GLU A 22 -12.61 -7.13 11.39
CA GLU A 22 -13.43 -7.94 10.52
C GLU A 22 -12.87 -9.37 10.44
N VAL A 23 -11.56 -9.54 10.26
CA VAL A 23 -10.85 -10.82 10.41
C VAL A 23 -11.20 -11.50 11.74
N LYS A 24 -11.19 -10.75 12.85
CA LYS A 24 -11.49 -11.30 14.17
C LYS A 24 -12.92 -11.80 14.30
N LYS A 25 -13.92 -11.04 13.83
CA LYS A 25 -15.33 -11.48 13.84
C LYS A 25 -15.50 -12.83 13.12
N TYR A 26 -14.81 -12.99 11.98
CA TYR A 26 -14.84 -14.25 11.23
C TYR A 26 -14.14 -15.40 11.96
N GLN A 27 -13.06 -15.13 12.69
CA GLN A 27 -12.39 -16.13 13.52
C GLN A 27 -13.29 -16.64 14.65
N ASP A 28 -14.03 -15.73 15.29
CA ASP A 28 -14.86 -16.04 16.46
C ASP A 28 -16.21 -16.71 16.09
N LYS A 29 -16.50 -16.91 14.79
CA LYS A 29 -17.73 -17.55 14.26
C LYS A 29 -19.03 -16.91 14.77
N GLU A 30 -19.02 -15.62 15.09
CA GLU A 30 -20.17 -14.90 15.65
C GLU A 30 -21.32 -14.66 14.64
N MET A 31 -21.24 -15.17 13.40
CA MET A 31 -22.20 -14.90 12.33
C MET A 31 -22.97 -16.14 11.83
N PRO A 32 -24.26 -15.99 11.44
CA PRO A 32 -25.04 -17.06 10.80
C PRO A 32 -24.44 -17.49 9.45
N ARG A 33 -24.35 -18.81 9.22
CA ARG A 33 -23.60 -19.41 8.08
C ARG A 33 -23.99 -18.87 6.70
N SER A 34 -25.27 -18.73 6.39
CA SER A 34 -25.76 -18.29 5.06
C SER A 34 -25.64 -16.78 4.80
N SER A 35 -25.37 -15.97 5.83
CA SER A 35 -25.15 -14.51 5.73
C SER A 35 -23.66 -14.15 5.71
N GLY A 36 -22.80 -15.05 6.23
CA GLY A 36 -21.39 -14.78 6.47
C GLY A 36 -20.52 -14.68 5.22
N GLU A 37 -20.71 -15.52 4.20
CA GLU A 37 -19.90 -15.47 2.96
C GLU A 37 -20.22 -14.21 2.14
N ALA A 38 -21.50 -13.87 1.99
CA ALA A 38 -21.93 -12.67 1.26
C ALA A 38 -21.43 -11.38 1.92
N GLU A 39 -21.46 -11.32 3.25
CA GLU A 39 -20.94 -10.20 4.03
C GLU A 39 -19.42 -10.11 3.93
N LEU A 40 -18.71 -11.24 4.06
CA LEU A 40 -17.26 -11.33 3.88
C LEU A 40 -16.82 -10.87 2.48
N ASN A 41 -17.53 -11.30 1.44
CA ASN A 41 -17.27 -10.87 0.06
C ASN A 41 -17.46 -9.35 -0.11
N ARG A 42 -18.49 -8.78 0.52
CA ARG A 42 -18.70 -7.33 0.51
C ARG A 42 -17.55 -6.59 1.21
N HIS A 43 -17.08 -7.10 2.34
CA HIS A 43 -15.97 -6.51 3.07
C HIS A 43 -14.64 -6.63 2.33
N ILE A 44 -14.32 -7.79 1.74
CA ILE A 44 -13.13 -7.99 0.91
C ILE A 44 -13.10 -6.98 -0.24
N ARG A 45 -14.20 -6.86 -1.00
CA ARG A 45 -14.27 -5.90 -2.11
C ARG A 45 -14.16 -4.44 -1.68
N GLY A 46 -14.64 -4.11 -0.47
CA GLY A 46 -14.46 -2.79 0.11
C GLY A 46 -13.00 -2.52 0.44
N ALA A 47 -12.37 -3.46 1.16
CA ALA A 47 -10.98 -3.38 1.56
C ALA A 47 -10.02 -3.34 0.36
N GLU A 48 -10.29 -4.09 -0.72
CA GLU A 48 -9.52 -4.05 -1.97
C GLU A 48 -9.52 -2.67 -2.61
N LYS A 49 -10.69 -2.03 -2.72
CA LYS A 49 -10.80 -0.68 -3.31
C LYS A 49 -10.03 0.36 -2.50
N GLU A 50 -10.12 0.27 -1.18
CA GLU A 50 -9.44 1.22 -0.31
C GLU A 50 -7.93 0.94 -0.23
N ALA A 51 -7.50 -0.33 -0.30
CA ALA A 51 -6.09 -0.71 -0.43
C ALA A 51 -5.47 -0.13 -1.70
N LEU A 52 -6.14 -0.24 -2.86
CA LEU A 52 -5.71 0.40 -4.11
C LEU A 52 -5.61 1.93 -3.98
N SER A 53 -6.50 2.55 -3.20
CA SER A 53 -6.40 3.99 -2.92
C SER A 53 -5.17 4.32 -2.08
N VAL A 54 -4.83 3.47 -1.10
CA VAL A 54 -3.66 3.64 -0.25
C VAL A 54 -2.38 3.49 -1.06
N GLU A 55 -2.29 2.46 -1.92
CA GLU A 55 -1.14 2.24 -2.81
C GLU A 55 -0.88 3.45 -3.72
N ARG A 56 -1.92 3.98 -4.39
CA ARG A 56 -1.81 5.18 -5.23
C ARG A 56 -1.31 6.40 -4.47
N LEU A 57 -1.65 6.52 -3.18
CA LEU A 57 -1.18 7.62 -2.34
C LEU A 57 0.30 7.43 -1.94
N VAL A 58 0.75 6.20 -1.70
CA VAL A 58 2.18 5.87 -1.52
C VAL A 58 2.98 6.22 -2.78
N GLU A 59 2.51 5.79 -3.96
CA GLU A 59 3.17 6.10 -5.24
C GLU A 59 3.27 7.61 -5.48
N ARG A 60 2.20 8.34 -5.16
CA ARG A 60 2.18 9.79 -5.26
C ARG A 60 3.22 10.43 -4.32
N GLN A 61 3.36 9.92 -3.10
CA GLN A 61 4.37 10.41 -2.16
C GLN A 61 5.79 10.15 -2.67
N ARG A 62 6.06 8.94 -3.21
CA ARG A 62 7.34 8.63 -3.86
C ARG A 62 7.65 9.60 -5.00
N THR A 63 6.66 9.90 -5.84
CA THR A 63 6.78 10.86 -6.94
C THR A 63 7.10 12.27 -6.43
N LEU A 64 6.39 12.75 -5.42
CA LEU A 64 6.64 14.08 -4.83
C LEU A 64 8.04 14.20 -4.23
N LEU A 65 8.54 13.15 -3.57
CA LEU A 65 9.91 13.12 -3.06
C LEU A 65 10.95 13.20 -4.17
N ALA A 66 10.72 12.51 -5.29
CA ALA A 66 11.60 12.59 -6.46
C ALA A 66 11.61 14.01 -7.08
N GLU A 67 10.45 14.65 -7.19
CA GLU A 67 10.35 16.05 -7.67
C GLU A 67 11.06 17.02 -6.72
N LEU A 68 10.91 16.85 -5.40
CA LEU A 68 11.61 17.66 -4.40
C LEU A 68 13.14 17.47 -4.48
N ALA A 69 13.61 16.25 -4.73
CA ALA A 69 15.03 15.96 -4.92
C ALA A 69 15.60 16.68 -6.15
N GLU A 70 14.87 16.72 -7.27
CA GLU A 70 15.26 17.50 -8.44
C GLU A 70 15.37 19.00 -8.12
N LYS A 71 14.37 19.56 -7.41
CA LYS A 71 14.39 20.98 -6.99
C LYS A 71 15.53 21.30 -6.04
N ARG A 72 15.83 20.40 -5.09
CA ARG A 72 16.98 20.51 -4.20
C ARG A 72 18.27 20.59 -5.02
N ASP A 73 18.46 19.69 -5.98
CA ASP A 73 19.68 19.62 -6.78
C ASP A 73 19.87 20.84 -7.68
N ASP A 74 18.78 21.36 -8.25
CA ASP A 74 18.81 22.60 -9.02
C ASP A 74 19.17 23.81 -8.14
N ALA A 75 18.58 23.91 -6.94
CA ALA A 75 18.92 24.94 -5.98
C ALA A 75 20.40 24.87 -5.58
N LYS A 76 20.94 23.66 -5.35
CA LYS A 76 22.36 23.45 -5.06
C LYS A 76 23.27 23.92 -6.19
N LYS A 77 23.00 23.46 -7.41
CA LYS A 77 23.76 23.85 -8.61
C LYS A 77 23.77 25.37 -8.80
N MET A 78 22.63 26.03 -8.58
CA MET A 78 22.53 27.48 -8.70
C MET A 78 23.27 28.21 -7.57
N ALA A 79 23.20 27.72 -6.34
CA ALA A 79 23.95 28.29 -5.21
C ALA A 79 25.46 28.23 -5.46
N ASP A 80 25.98 27.07 -5.87
CA ASP A 80 27.39 26.83 -6.15
C ASP A 80 27.88 27.69 -7.33
N LYS A 81 27.12 27.71 -8.43
CA LYS A 81 27.43 28.55 -9.59
C LYS A 81 27.51 30.03 -9.23
N ARG A 82 26.58 30.53 -8.42
CA ARG A 82 26.59 31.95 -8.01
C ARG A 82 27.73 32.24 -7.05
N TYR A 83 28.10 31.28 -6.20
CA TYR A 83 29.27 31.40 -5.34
C TYR A 83 30.56 31.55 -6.16
N GLU A 84 30.77 30.70 -7.16
CA GLU A 84 31.93 30.80 -8.08
C GLU A 84 31.96 32.16 -8.80
N GLN A 85 30.80 32.65 -9.24
CA GLN A 85 30.68 33.96 -9.89
C GLN A 85 30.95 35.14 -8.96
N THR A 86 30.61 35.02 -7.67
CA THR A 86 31.00 36.01 -6.65
C THR A 86 32.52 36.09 -6.54
N GLU A 87 33.21 34.95 -6.43
CA GLU A 87 34.66 34.93 -6.27
C GLU A 87 35.37 35.45 -7.53
N LEU A 88 34.89 35.10 -8.73
CA LEU A 88 35.40 35.65 -9.99
C LEU A 88 35.22 37.17 -10.07
N ALA A 89 34.04 37.69 -9.72
CA ALA A 89 33.78 39.12 -9.74
C ALA A 89 34.63 39.90 -8.72
N LYS A 90 34.87 39.33 -7.53
CA LYS A 90 35.79 39.91 -6.54
C LYS A 90 37.22 40.00 -7.09
N GLN A 91 37.71 38.93 -7.73
CA GLN A 91 39.04 38.93 -8.35
C GLN A 91 39.18 39.95 -9.48
N ALA A 92 38.09 40.20 -10.22
CA ALA A 92 38.03 41.21 -11.28
C ALA A 92 37.84 42.65 -10.76
N GLY A 93 37.63 42.86 -9.46
CA GLY A 93 37.33 44.18 -8.88
C GLY A 93 35.92 44.70 -9.15
N GLU A 94 35.02 43.84 -9.63
CA GLU A 94 33.63 44.17 -9.97
C GLU A 94 32.70 44.00 -8.76
N GLU A 95 32.84 44.87 -7.75
CA GLU A 95 32.17 44.73 -6.44
C GLU A 95 30.64 44.60 -6.53
N LYS A 96 29.99 45.37 -7.42
CA LYS A 96 28.52 45.31 -7.59
C LYS A 96 28.05 43.97 -8.15
N LEU A 97 28.83 43.37 -9.07
CA LEU A 97 28.53 42.05 -9.61
C LEU A 97 28.74 40.97 -8.54
N ALA A 98 29.80 41.10 -7.75
CA ALA A 98 30.08 40.19 -6.64
C ALA A 98 28.96 40.19 -5.59
N GLU A 99 28.49 41.37 -5.18
CA GLU A 99 27.41 41.53 -4.19
C GLU A 99 26.11 40.89 -4.68
N ARG A 100 25.71 41.16 -5.94
CA ARG A 100 24.50 40.56 -6.52
C ARG A 100 24.61 39.03 -6.58
N ALA A 101 25.72 38.50 -7.07
CA ALA A 101 25.94 37.05 -7.13
C ALA A 101 25.92 36.42 -5.73
N ALA A 102 26.45 37.10 -4.72
CA ALA A 102 26.47 36.61 -3.34
C ALA A 102 25.05 36.54 -2.75
N LEU A 103 24.21 37.54 -3.04
CA LEU A 103 22.81 37.55 -2.64
C LEU A 103 22.03 36.39 -3.27
N GLU A 104 22.21 36.16 -4.58
CA GLU A 104 21.59 35.03 -5.28
C GLU A 104 22.09 33.68 -4.74
N SER A 105 23.41 33.52 -4.51
CA SER A 105 23.99 32.31 -3.92
C SER A 105 23.38 31.99 -2.54
N LYS A 106 23.26 33.01 -1.68
CA LYS A 106 22.61 32.86 -0.37
C LYS A 106 21.15 32.42 -0.51
N HIS A 107 20.39 33.05 -1.40
CA HIS A 107 18.98 32.70 -1.63
C HIS A 107 18.81 31.24 -2.07
N TYR A 108 19.58 30.79 -3.05
CA TYR A 108 19.53 29.40 -3.51
C TYR A 108 20.02 28.41 -2.45
N GLY A 109 21.01 28.80 -1.63
CA GLY A 109 21.47 27.99 -0.50
C GLY A 109 20.41 27.85 0.60
N GLU A 110 19.56 28.85 0.82
CA GLU A 110 18.40 28.75 1.71
C GLU A 110 17.31 27.84 1.14
N GLN A 111 17.02 27.93 -0.16
CA GLN A 111 16.10 27.02 -0.84
C GLN A 111 16.56 25.56 -0.79
N TYR A 112 17.87 25.31 -1.00
CA TYR A 112 18.45 23.98 -0.88
C TYR A 112 18.18 23.36 0.48
N ARG A 113 18.47 24.08 1.57
CA ARG A 113 18.22 23.61 2.95
C ARG A 113 16.74 23.39 3.23
N TYR A 114 15.87 24.23 2.66
CA TYR A 114 14.43 24.07 2.78
C TYR A 114 13.95 22.75 2.14
N PHE A 115 14.39 22.46 0.91
CA PHE A 115 14.02 21.21 0.25
C PHE A 115 14.64 19.98 0.92
N GLU A 116 15.88 20.05 1.42
CA GLU A 116 16.45 18.97 2.22
C GLU A 116 15.58 18.64 3.43
N GLY A 117 15.14 19.65 4.19
CA GLY A 117 14.27 19.42 5.35
C GLY A 117 12.95 18.75 5.00
N LEU A 118 12.33 19.13 3.87
CA LEU A 118 11.09 18.51 3.39
C LEU A 118 11.30 17.06 2.94
N ILE A 119 12.43 16.76 2.29
CA ILE A 119 12.77 15.39 1.88
C ILE A 119 12.98 14.51 3.11
N ASP A 120 13.79 14.96 4.08
CA ASP A 120 14.07 14.20 5.30
C ASP A 120 12.80 13.90 6.13
N GLU A 121 11.86 14.84 6.16
CA GLU A 121 10.55 14.63 6.77
C GLU A 121 9.73 13.62 5.96
N GLY A 122 9.57 13.85 4.66
CA GLY A 122 8.76 13.00 3.79
C GLY A 122 9.28 11.56 3.66
N GLU A 123 10.58 11.32 3.71
CA GLU A 123 11.18 9.97 3.68
C GLU A 123 10.85 9.17 4.96
N ARG A 124 10.96 9.80 6.14
CA ARG A 124 10.64 9.16 7.42
C ARG A 124 9.16 8.78 7.49
N GLU A 125 8.31 9.64 6.97
CA GLU A 125 6.88 9.35 6.98
C GLU A 125 6.49 8.33 5.90
N LEU A 126 7.17 8.33 4.73
CA LEU A 126 6.98 7.32 3.69
C LEU A 126 7.27 5.90 4.22
N ASP A 127 8.36 5.66 4.95
CA ASP A 127 8.64 4.34 5.57
C ASP A 127 7.48 3.88 6.47
N THR A 128 6.89 4.80 7.24
CA THR A 128 5.73 4.49 8.07
C THR A 128 4.52 4.07 7.23
N LEU A 129 4.28 4.75 6.11
CA LEU A 129 3.16 4.46 5.22
C LEU A 129 3.34 3.15 4.46
N GLU A 130 4.54 2.86 3.99
CA GLU A 130 4.86 1.61 3.29
C GLU A 130 4.64 0.40 4.20
N ARG A 131 5.05 0.50 5.47
CA ARG A 131 4.76 -0.53 6.47
C ARG A 131 3.26 -0.73 6.68
N ARG A 132 2.48 0.36 6.74
CA ARG A 132 1.02 0.28 6.91
C ARG A 132 0.32 -0.30 5.70
N ALA A 133 0.73 0.10 4.50
CA ALA A 133 0.22 -0.47 3.25
C ALA A 133 0.51 -1.97 3.18
N LEU A 134 1.71 -2.40 3.57
CA LEU A 134 2.06 -3.82 3.68
C LEU A 134 1.20 -4.56 4.72
N GLU A 135 1.04 -4.00 5.92
CA GLU A 135 0.16 -4.58 6.96
C GLU A 135 -1.27 -4.77 6.43
N MET A 136 -1.79 -3.82 5.66
CA MET A 136 -3.11 -3.94 5.03
C MET A 136 -3.15 -5.07 4.00
N LYS A 137 -2.16 -5.15 3.10
CA LYS A 137 -2.06 -6.19 2.07
C LYS A 137 -2.07 -7.59 2.71
N LEU A 138 -1.26 -7.79 3.75
CA LEU A 138 -1.20 -9.06 4.47
C LEU A 138 -2.54 -9.43 5.13
N LYS A 139 -3.21 -8.47 5.77
CA LYS A 139 -4.51 -8.72 6.39
C LYS A 139 -5.63 -8.95 5.37
N LEU A 140 -5.54 -8.34 4.20
CA LEU A 140 -6.46 -8.60 3.10
C LEU A 140 -6.30 -10.04 2.60
N ASP A 141 -5.06 -10.53 2.45
CA ASP A 141 -4.79 -11.93 2.14
C ASP A 141 -5.34 -12.88 3.21
N GLU A 142 -5.19 -12.55 4.50
CA GLU A 142 -5.84 -13.30 5.59
C GLU A 142 -7.36 -13.36 5.43
N MET A 143 -8.03 -12.26 5.04
CA MET A 143 -9.47 -12.24 4.79
C MET A 143 -9.86 -13.12 3.59
N GLN A 144 -9.08 -13.08 2.51
CA GLN A 144 -9.29 -13.93 1.34
C GLN A 144 -9.12 -15.41 1.68
N ASN A 145 -8.10 -15.77 2.48
CA ASN A 145 -7.92 -17.11 3.00
C ASN A 145 -9.12 -17.56 3.86
N LYS A 146 -9.67 -16.66 4.67
CA LYS A 146 -10.89 -16.94 5.45
C LYS A 146 -12.11 -17.17 4.56
N ARG A 147 -12.23 -16.47 3.43
CA ARG A 147 -13.30 -16.72 2.45
C ARG A 147 -13.25 -18.16 1.94
N TYR A 148 -12.07 -18.65 1.56
CA TYR A 148 -11.92 -20.03 1.11
C TYR A 148 -12.26 -21.05 2.20
N GLU A 149 -11.86 -20.80 3.45
CA GLU A 149 -12.22 -21.66 4.60
C GLU A 149 -13.74 -21.76 4.78
N PHE A 150 -14.47 -20.64 4.64
CA PHE A 150 -15.93 -20.62 4.74
C PHE A 150 -16.60 -21.38 3.60
N ALA A 151 -16.24 -21.09 2.36
CA ALA A 151 -16.79 -21.76 1.19
C ALA A 151 -16.57 -23.29 1.25
N MET A 152 -15.39 -23.72 1.70
CA MET A 152 -15.10 -25.15 1.90
C MET A 152 -16.01 -25.79 2.95
N ARG A 153 -16.23 -25.13 4.09
CA ARG A 153 -17.11 -25.64 5.15
C ARG A 153 -18.56 -25.72 4.71
N GLU A 154 -19.05 -24.72 4.00
CA GLU A 154 -20.39 -24.72 3.44
C GLU A 154 -20.58 -25.87 2.46
N ASN A 155 -19.64 -26.08 1.54
CA ASN A 155 -19.69 -27.21 0.62
C ASN A 155 -19.73 -28.56 1.35
N LEU A 156 -18.92 -28.75 2.40
CA LEU A 156 -18.96 -29.97 3.21
C LEU A 156 -20.31 -30.18 3.90
N ASP A 157 -20.94 -29.12 4.41
CA ASP A 157 -22.25 -29.21 5.06
C ASP A 157 -23.37 -29.50 4.03
N LEU A 158 -23.31 -28.88 2.84
CA LEU A 158 -24.22 -29.20 1.73
C LEU A 158 -24.08 -30.66 1.29
N LEU A 159 -22.85 -31.15 1.15
CA LEU A 159 -22.58 -32.56 0.82
C LEU A 159 -23.11 -33.50 1.89
N LYS A 160 -22.91 -33.21 3.18
CA LYS A 160 -23.48 -34.01 4.28
C LYS A 160 -25.00 -34.03 4.21
N GLY A 161 -25.65 -32.88 4.04
CA GLY A 161 -27.11 -32.79 3.90
C GLY A 161 -27.63 -33.61 2.72
N ALA A 162 -26.97 -33.52 1.57
CA ALA A 162 -27.32 -34.32 0.39
C ALA A 162 -27.16 -35.84 0.65
N LEU A 163 -26.07 -36.25 1.30
CA LEU A 163 -25.85 -37.65 1.67
C LEU A 163 -26.88 -38.14 2.70
N ASP A 164 -27.19 -37.35 3.72
CA ASP A 164 -28.20 -37.67 4.72
C ASP A 164 -29.60 -37.78 4.09
N GLN A 165 -29.91 -36.98 3.08
CA GLN A 165 -31.16 -37.10 2.30
C GLN A 165 -31.18 -38.38 1.47
N ILE A 166 -30.07 -38.71 0.79
CA ILE A 166 -29.95 -39.93 -0.04
C ILE A 166 -30.01 -41.20 0.82
N PHE A 167 -29.33 -41.22 1.97
CA PHE A 167 -29.25 -42.40 2.84
C PHE A 167 -30.38 -42.47 3.88
N GLY A 168 -31.00 -41.34 4.22
CA GLY A 168 -32.16 -41.25 5.12
C GLY A 168 -33.49 -41.53 4.44
N GLN A 169 -33.58 -41.42 3.10
CA GLN A 169 -34.74 -41.86 2.32
C GLN A 169 -34.73 -43.38 2.10
N ASN A 170 -35.04 -44.14 3.15
CA ASN A 170 -35.80 -45.38 2.97
C ASN A 170 -37.28 -45.03 2.90
N THR A 171 -37.74 -44.65 1.72
CA THR A 171 -39.06 -44.89 1.10
C THR A 171 -39.43 -43.75 0.16
N SER A 172 -39.53 -44.10 -1.13
CA SER A 172 -40.42 -43.51 -2.13
C SER A 172 -40.10 -42.13 -2.73
N GLN A 173 -39.54 -42.23 -3.95
CA GLN A 173 -39.76 -41.42 -5.15
C GLN A 173 -38.99 -40.11 -5.40
N SER A 174 -38.48 -40.07 -6.64
CA SER A 174 -37.93 -38.98 -7.45
C SER A 174 -36.49 -38.51 -7.14
N HIS A 175 -35.62 -38.69 -8.14
CA HIS A 175 -34.24 -38.24 -8.15
C HIS A 175 -34.15 -36.69 -8.06
N PRO A 176 -33.25 -36.12 -7.23
CA PRO A 176 -33.15 -34.67 -7.02
C PRO A 176 -32.18 -33.96 -7.96
N PHE A 177 -31.73 -34.59 -9.06
CA PHE A 177 -30.79 -33.96 -10.01
C PHE A 177 -31.43 -32.92 -10.94
N THR A 178 -32.70 -32.58 -10.73
CA THR A 178 -33.36 -31.49 -11.45
C THR A 178 -33.08 -30.17 -10.75
N GLU A 179 -32.06 -29.49 -11.26
CA GLU A 179 -31.95 -28.03 -11.36
C GLU A 179 -32.04 -27.23 -10.06
N GLU A 180 -30.94 -27.10 -9.30
CA GLU A 180 -30.80 -25.99 -8.36
C GLU A 180 -29.40 -25.35 -8.45
N ASP A 181 -29.40 -24.05 -8.77
CA ASP A 181 -28.38 -23.03 -8.52
C ASP A 181 -26.93 -23.30 -8.95
N LYS A 182 -26.69 -23.21 -10.26
CA LYS A 182 -25.41 -22.68 -10.77
C LYS A 182 -25.29 -21.20 -10.41
N LYS A 183 -24.92 -20.88 -9.16
CA LYS A 183 -24.31 -19.58 -8.86
C LYS A 183 -22.84 -19.68 -9.20
N GLU A 184 -22.54 -19.47 -10.47
CA GLU A 184 -21.17 -19.24 -10.93
C GLU A 184 -20.64 -17.98 -10.23
N GLN A 185 -19.75 -18.17 -9.24
CA GLN A 185 -19.01 -17.06 -8.66
C GLN A 185 -18.06 -16.50 -9.75
N PRO A 186 -17.99 -15.18 -9.95
CA PRO A 186 -17.02 -14.61 -10.88
C PRO A 186 -15.62 -14.98 -10.41
N VAL A 187 -14.84 -15.61 -11.28
CA VAL A 187 -13.41 -15.83 -11.07
C VAL A 187 -12.76 -14.45 -11.03
N GLU A 188 -12.35 -14.02 -9.84
CA GLU A 188 -11.59 -12.78 -9.67
C GLU A 188 -10.26 -12.90 -10.42
N GLU A 189 -10.04 -11.99 -11.38
CA GLU A 189 -8.77 -11.84 -12.08
C GLU A 189 -7.68 -11.55 -11.05
N LYS A 190 -6.66 -12.41 -11.01
CA LYS A 190 -5.42 -12.16 -10.28
C LYS A 190 -4.77 -10.91 -10.89
N GLN A 191 -4.82 -9.79 -10.17
CA GLN A 191 -3.97 -8.66 -10.47
C GLN A 191 -2.55 -9.02 -10.02
N ASP A 192 -1.64 -9.17 -10.99
CA ASP A 192 -0.22 -9.37 -10.76
C ASP A 192 0.33 -8.21 -9.90
N THR A 193 0.73 -8.51 -8.67
CA THR A 193 1.43 -7.57 -7.78
C THR A 193 2.96 -7.72 -7.88
N GLN A 194 3.45 -8.21 -9.03
CA GLN A 194 4.86 -8.56 -9.25
C GLN A 194 5.82 -7.37 -9.07
N GLU A 195 5.37 -6.13 -9.34
CA GLU A 195 6.26 -4.96 -9.34
C GLU A 195 6.80 -4.58 -7.94
N ASP A 196 6.10 -4.92 -6.84
CA ASP A 196 6.56 -4.63 -5.47
C ASP A 196 7.36 -5.78 -4.81
N GLU A 197 7.16 -7.03 -5.24
CA GLU A 197 7.93 -8.18 -4.71
C GLU A 197 9.40 -8.13 -5.14
N ASP A 198 9.68 -7.60 -6.34
CA ASP A 198 11.02 -7.56 -6.93
C ASP A 198 12.01 -6.64 -6.16
N ASP A 199 11.55 -5.50 -5.62
CA ASP A 199 12.42 -4.56 -4.89
C ASP A 199 12.74 -5.03 -3.46
N PHE A 200 11.79 -5.71 -2.79
CA PHE A 200 12.00 -6.27 -1.47
C PHE A 200 12.98 -7.46 -1.50
N GLU A 201 12.78 -8.39 -2.43
CA GLU A 201 13.67 -9.54 -2.60
C GLU A 201 15.09 -9.11 -3.01
N ALA A 202 15.22 -8.06 -3.84
CA ALA A 202 16.51 -7.47 -4.18
C ALA A 202 17.23 -6.90 -2.94
N LYS A 203 16.51 -6.16 -2.08
CA LYS A 203 17.05 -5.61 -0.83
C LYS A 203 17.45 -6.70 0.17
N LEU A 204 16.64 -7.73 0.34
CA LEU A 204 16.98 -8.89 1.18
C LEU A 204 18.20 -9.63 0.67
N LYS A 205 18.28 -9.86 -0.65
CA LYS A 205 19.41 -10.55 -1.28
C LYS A 205 20.70 -9.75 -1.15
N GLU A 206 20.65 -8.42 -1.23
CA GLU A 206 21.80 -7.57 -0.96
C GLU A 206 22.24 -7.67 0.51
N LEU A 207 21.28 -7.64 1.44
CA LEU A 207 21.55 -7.79 2.87
C LEU A 207 22.18 -9.15 3.19
N GLU A 208 21.62 -10.24 2.63
CA GLU A 208 22.19 -11.58 2.74
C GLU A 208 23.61 -11.64 2.19
N ARG A 209 23.89 -10.98 1.06
CA ARG A 209 25.24 -10.93 0.48
C ARG A 209 26.22 -10.21 1.40
N ARG A 210 25.82 -9.10 2.03
CA ARG A 210 26.65 -8.36 2.98
C ARG A 210 27.00 -9.20 4.21
N PHE A 211 26.04 -9.96 4.75
CA PHE A 211 26.26 -10.82 5.94
C PHE A 211 26.93 -12.17 5.64
N LYS A 212 26.95 -12.63 4.38
CA LYS A 212 27.70 -13.83 3.96
C LYS A 212 29.15 -13.55 3.56
N GLN A 213 29.57 -12.28 3.53
CA GLN A 213 30.93 -11.84 3.17
C GLN A 213 31.78 -11.42 4.39
N GLU A 214 31.23 -11.48 5.60
CA GLU A 214 31.96 -11.47 6.89
C GLU A 214 32.15 -12.90 7.42
#